data_AF-A0A960D324-F1
#
_entry.id   AF-A0A960D324-F1
#
_cell.length_a   1.000
_cell.length_b   1.000
_cell.length_c   1.000
_cell.angle_alpha   90.00
_cell.angle_beta   90.00
_cell.angle_gamma   90.00
#
_symmetry.space_group_name_H-M   'P 1'
#
loop_
_entity.id
_entity.type
_entity.pdbx_description
1 polymer ?
#
loop_
_entity_poly.entity_id
_entity_poly.type
_entity_poly.pdbx_seq_one_letter_code
_entity_poly.pdbx_strand_id
1 'polypeptide(L)' 'MESTRLDRWLWSVRLTKTRPDAAAACRGGHVRVNDRLAKPSTTVAPGDEVRARLG' A
#
# COMPACT_ATOMS: atom_id res chain seq x y z
N MET A 1 11.38 -13.26 7.95
CA MET A 1 10.66 -12.02 8.32
C MET A 1 9.57 -11.84 7.27
N GLU A 2 8.31 -12.05 7.64
CA GLU A 2 7.17 -12.01 6.73
C GLU A 2 7.00 -10.58 6.20
N SER A 3 7.29 -10.38 4.92
CA SER A 3 7.14 -9.09 4.23
C SER A 3 6.45 -9.29 2.89
N THR A 4 5.75 -8.27 2.42
CA THR A 4 5.03 -8.36 1.15
C THR A 4 5.00 -7.03 0.41
N ARG A 5 4.53 -7.04 -0.84
CA ARG A 5 4.34 -5.81 -1.62
C ARG A 5 3.13 -5.04 -1.09
N LEU A 6 3.27 -3.73 -1.00
CA LEU A 6 2.22 -2.81 -0.58
C LEU A 6 0.93 -2.97 -1.39
N ASP A 7 1.03 -3.07 -2.73
CA ASP A 7 -0.16 -3.24 -3.57
C ASP A 7 -0.95 -4.52 -3.25
N ARG A 8 -0.25 -5.61 -2.93
CA ARG A 8 -0.84 -6.88 -2.52
C ARG A 8 -1.44 -6.75 -1.14
N TRP A 9 -0.72 -6.11 -0.21
CA TRP A 9 -1.16 -5.90 1.16
C TRP A 9 -2.46 -5.08 1.22
N LEU A 10 -2.51 -3.91 0.56
CA LEU A 10 -3.68 -3.01 0.53
C LEU A 10 -4.96 -3.72 0.04
N TRP A 11 -4.83 -4.55 -0.99
CA TRP A 11 -5.93 -5.37 -1.50
C TRP A 11 -6.32 -6.47 -0.52
N SER A 12 -5.33 -7.16 0.09
CA SER A 12 -5.59 -8.24 1.05
C SER A 12 -6.31 -7.74 2.31
N VAL A 13 -5.97 -6.54 2.80
CA VAL A 13 -6.65 -5.91 3.94
C VAL A 13 -7.93 -5.14 3.55
N ARG A 14 -8.37 -5.25 2.30
CA ARG A 14 -9.61 -4.67 1.78
C ARG A 14 -9.71 -3.15 1.83
N LEU A 15 -8.57 -2.44 1.86
CA LEU A 15 -8.56 -0.99 1.64
C LEU A 15 -8.91 -0.65 0.19
N THR A 16 -8.59 -1.53 -0.76
CA THR A 16 -9.05 -1.43 -2.15
C THR A 16 -9.79 -2.69 -2.60
N LYS A 17 -10.70 -2.54 -3.57
CA LYS A 17 -11.49 -3.65 -4.11
C LYS A 17 -10.62 -4.62 -4.92
N THR A 18 -9.72 -4.08 -5.73
CA THR A 18 -8.80 -4.87 -6.56
C THR A 18 -7.34 -4.46 -6.33
N ARG A 19 -6.41 -5.36 -6.70
CA ARG A 19 -4.97 -5.07 -6.65
C ARG A 19 -4.55 -3.98 -7.65
N PRO A 20 -5.10 -3.90 -8.88
CA PRO A 20 -4.90 -2.75 -9.76
C PRO A 20 -5.28 -1.40 -9.13
N ASP A 21 -6.38 -1.33 -8.37
CA ASP A 21 -6.78 -0.11 -7.67
C ASP A 21 -5.75 0.31 -6.61
N ALA A 22 -5.21 -0.65 -5.85
CA ALA A 22 -4.11 -0.39 -4.90
C ALA A 22 -2.87 0.16 -5.62
N ALA A 23 -2.50 -0.45 -6.75
CA ALA A 23 -1.37 0.02 -7.53
C ALA A 23 -1.60 1.43 -8.11
N ALA A 24 -2.84 1.75 -8.50
CA ALA A 24 -3.22 3.09 -8.93
C ALA A 24 -3.13 4.11 -7.79
N ALA A 25 -3.63 3.76 -6.60
CA ALA A 25 -3.52 4.61 -5.40
C ALA A 25 -2.06 4.92 -5.02
N CYS A 26 -1.18 3.91 -5.05
CA CYS A 26 0.26 4.11 -4.82
C CYS A 26 0.87 5.04 -5.88
N ARG A 27 0.60 4.82 -7.17
CA ARG A 27 1.11 5.67 -8.26
C ARG A 27 0.57 7.10 -8.21
N GLY A 28 -0.66 7.30 -7.75
CA GLY A 28 -1.27 8.61 -7.53
C GLY A 28 -0.75 9.34 -6.29
N GLY A 29 0.16 8.74 -5.52
CA GLY A 29 0.69 9.33 -4.29
C GLY A 29 -0.31 9.37 -3.13
N HIS A 30 -1.35 8.53 -3.18
CA HIS A 30 -2.40 8.46 -2.16
C HIS A 30 -2.00 7.59 -0.96
N VAL A 31 -0.90 6.84 -1.09
CA VAL A 31 -0.41 5.92 -0.06
C VAL A 31 0.99 6.31 0.38
N ARG A 32 1.19 6.33 1.71
CA ARG A 32 2.47 6.53 2.36
C ARG A 32 2.80 5.33 3.25
N VAL A 33 4.09 5.01 3.33
CA VAL A 33 4.65 4.06 4.30
C VAL A 33 5.70 4.81 5.10
N ASN A 34 5.56 4.86 6.43
CA ASN A 34 6.45 5.61 7.32
C ASN A 34 6.68 7.06 6.82
N ASP A 35 5.58 7.75 6.53
CA ASP A 35 5.49 9.12 6.01
C ASP A 35 6.08 9.39 4.60
N ARG A 36 6.58 8.36 3.91
CA ARG A 36 7.13 8.49 2.55
C ARG A 36 6.15 7.97 1.50
N LEU A 37 6.08 8.65 0.35
CA LEU A 37 5.31 8.17 -0.80
C LEU A 37 5.75 6.76 -1.19
N ALA A 38 4.79 5.86 -1.36
CA ALA A 38 5.09 4.46 -1.61
C ALA A 38 4.73 4.05 -3.05
N LYS A 39 5.62 3.27 -3.66
CA LYS A 39 5.36 2.63 -4.96
C LYS A 39 4.56 1.34 -4.73
N PRO A 40 3.86 0.80 -5.74
CA PRO A 40 3.14 -0.47 -5.59
C PRO A 40 4.02 -1.63 -5.09
N SER A 41 5.30 -1.63 -5.48
CA SER A 41 6.30 -2.63 -5.09
C SER A 41 7.00 -2.35 -3.76
N THR A 42 6.66 -1.27 -3.05
CA THR A 42 7.23 -0.99 -1.72
C THR A 42 6.98 -2.20 -0.82
N THR A 43 8.03 -2.69 -0.18
CA THR A 43 7.94 -3.76 0.81
C THR A 43 7.33 -3.22 2.09
N VAL A 44 6.35 -3.92 2.64
CA VAL A 44 5.79 -3.68 3.97
C VAL A 44 6.00 -4.89 4.86
N ALA A 45 6.27 -4.64 6.13
CA ALA A 45 6.47 -5.62 7.18
C ALA A 45 5.75 -5.19 8.48
N PRO A 46 5.53 -6.12 9.43
CA PRO A 46 5.02 -5.75 10.75
C PRO A 46 5.88 -4.65 11.39
N GLY A 47 5.22 -3.61 11.90
CA GLY A 47 5.87 -2.42 12.46
C GLY A 47 5.85 -1.20 11.53
N ASP A 48 5.62 -1.38 10.22
CA ASP A 48 5.45 -0.27 9.29
C ASP A 48 4.09 0.42 9.50
N GLU A 49 4.09 1.75 9.44
CA GLU A 49 2.86 2.54 9.41
C GLU A 49 2.44 2.82 7.97
N VAL A 50 1.23 2.40 7.59
CA VAL A 50 0.66 2.63 6.25
C VAL A 50 -0.49 3.63 6.34
N ARG A 51 -0.36 4.77 5.67
CA ARG A 51 -1.43 5.79 5.53
C ARG A 51 -1.95 5.79 4.11
N ALA A 52 -3.26 5.58 3.92
CA ALA A 52 -3.91 5.63 2.62
C ALA A 52 -5.08 6.61 2.63
N ARG A 53 -5.15 7.50 1.63
CA ARG A 53 -6.29 8.39 1.38
C ARG A 53 -7.08 7.87 0.19
N LEU A 54 -8.10 7.07 0.46
CA LEU A 54 -8.93 6.42 -0.55
C LEU A 54 -10.34 7.02 -0.48
N GLY A 55 -10.91 7.32 -1.65
CA GLY A 55 -12.25 7.89 -1.82
C GLY A 55 -12.87 7.37 -3.11
#